data_AF-A0A1L0DXN2-F1
#
_entry.id   AF-A0A1L0DXN2-F1
#
_cell.length_a   1.000
_cell.length_b   1.000
_cell.length_c   1.000
_cell.angle_alpha   90.00
_cell.angle_beta   90.00
_cell.angle_gamma   90.00
#
_symmetry.space_group_name_H-M   'P 1'
#
loop_
_entity.id
_entity.type
_entity.pdbx_description
1 polymer ?
#
loop_
_entity_poly.entity_id
_entity_poly.type
_entity_poly.pdbx_seq_one_letter_code
_entity_poly.pdbx_strand_id
1 'polypeptide(L)'
;MTSLQSTLNESSFLEQLVRKGDISSNAYSFQLGINNASEGTLLLGAVDHSKYEGTLQKVKMVDMYTDGADSVLILLDGILGSDFSSELNIAVGIRMEYTVLALPVGTFNELIAHLNAVRAGYNNYLVPCDLLDLTDLVSFYFSGVEIQVPVRDLIFQNAYFGCEISIEERERPPYLGQDILKSAYVVVNLDNKEVALAQASNSPDEKLEDIVSQIPLALAAPLYSYTDVAKTYYYSSKWWFSSLYNVSSRTSYSTNTASRSVDLGSTTYELYYPDATSMYDYYASTNHPKHGNSGPSTRCLPSLLLFTRWFQGPAFPVYYTDWLLPH
;
A
#
# COMPACT_ATOMS: atom_id res chain seq x y z
N MET A 1 -2.77 34.74 10.56
CA MET A 1 -2.40 33.32 10.75
C MET A 1 -3.46 32.68 11.61
N THR A 2 -4.53 32.23 10.99
CA THR A 2 -5.48 31.29 11.60
C THR A 2 -5.07 29.93 11.07
N SER A 3 -4.66 29.02 11.94
CA SER A 3 -4.62 27.60 11.56
C SER A 3 -6.03 27.23 11.10
N LEU A 4 -6.15 26.33 10.14
CA LEU A 4 -7.37 25.55 10.00
C LEU A 4 -7.46 24.68 11.26
N GLN A 5 -7.84 25.29 12.39
CA GLN A 5 -8.47 24.55 13.46
C GLN A 5 -9.68 23.89 12.82
N SER A 6 -9.74 22.56 12.91
CA SER A 6 -10.91 21.76 12.54
C SER A 6 -12.19 22.53 12.91
N THR A 7 -12.92 23.00 11.91
CA THR A 7 -14.20 23.70 12.11
C THR A 7 -15.34 22.75 12.46
N LEU A 8 -15.05 21.46 12.61
CA LEU A 8 -15.97 20.48 13.14
C LEU A 8 -15.40 20.00 14.47
N ASN A 9 -15.80 20.69 15.54
CA ASN A 9 -15.70 20.16 16.90
C ASN A 9 -16.78 19.07 17.12
N GLU A 10 -17.09 18.31 16.07
CA GLU A 10 -18.13 17.30 16.01
C GLU A 10 -17.48 15.94 16.16
N SER A 11 -18.16 15.06 16.91
CA SER A 11 -17.68 13.70 17.12
C SER A 11 -17.62 12.93 15.80
N SER A 12 -16.54 12.18 15.62
CA SER A 12 -16.40 11.27 14.47
C SER A 12 -17.56 10.25 14.43
N PHE A 13 -17.77 9.60 13.29
CA PHE A 13 -18.83 8.60 13.14
C PHE A 13 -18.72 7.48 14.19
N LEU A 14 -17.52 6.97 14.43
CA LEU A 14 -17.27 5.94 15.45
C LEU A 14 -17.55 6.44 16.86
N GLU A 15 -17.15 7.68 17.19
CA GLU A 15 -17.46 8.28 18.49
C GLU A 15 -18.96 8.44 18.71
N GLN A 16 -19.74 8.71 17.65
CA GLN A 16 -21.20 8.76 17.73
C GLN A 16 -21.79 7.37 18.03
N LEU A 17 -21.25 6.31 17.43
CA LEU A 17 -21.66 4.93 17.74
C LEU A 17 -21.34 4.53 19.18
N VAL A 18 -20.15 4.90 19.68
CA VAL A 18 -19.77 4.72 21.09
C VAL A 18 -20.74 5.44 22.02
N ARG A 19 -21.05 6.71 21.73
CA ARG A 19 -21.99 7.52 22.54
C ARG A 19 -23.41 6.96 22.57
N LYS A 20 -23.84 6.29 21.49
CA LYS A 20 -25.13 5.62 21.42
C LYS A 20 -25.14 4.25 22.08
N GLY A 21 -23.97 3.68 22.35
CA GLY A 21 -23.82 2.32 22.88
C GLY A 21 -23.91 1.23 21.82
N ASP A 22 -23.78 1.58 20.53
CA ASP A 22 -23.80 0.62 19.42
C ASP A 22 -22.49 -0.17 19.32
N ILE A 23 -21.38 0.43 19.76
CA ILE A 23 -20.05 -0.21 19.87
C ILE A 23 -19.40 0.18 21.20
N SER A 24 -18.53 -0.68 21.73
CA SER A 24 -17.89 -0.46 23.05
C SER A 24 -16.65 0.44 23.01
N SER A 25 -16.02 0.61 21.85
CA SER A 25 -14.78 1.38 21.69
C SER A 25 -14.73 2.10 20.34
N ASN A 26 -13.94 3.17 20.25
CA ASN A 26 -13.66 3.88 19.01
C ASN A 26 -12.61 3.10 18.20
N ALA A 27 -13.02 1.95 17.68
CA ALA A 27 -12.17 1.05 16.95
C ALA A 27 -12.88 0.50 15.71
N TYR A 28 -12.09 0.01 14.76
CA TYR A 28 -12.59 -0.71 13.61
C TYR A 28 -11.55 -1.71 13.13
N SER A 29 -12.00 -2.75 12.43
CA SER A 29 -11.11 -3.68 11.76
C SER A 29 -11.56 -3.92 10.33
N PHE A 30 -10.62 -4.22 9.45
CA PHE A 30 -10.92 -4.45 8.06
C PHE A 30 -9.99 -5.47 7.40
N GLN A 31 -10.52 -6.07 6.35
CA GLN A 31 -9.81 -6.86 5.35
C GLN A 31 -10.33 -6.44 3.99
N LEU A 32 -9.45 -6.06 3.06
CA LEU A 32 -9.87 -5.55 1.75
C LEU A 32 -10.32 -6.64 0.76
N GLY A 33 -10.31 -7.90 1.19
CA GLY A 33 -10.45 -9.06 0.33
C GLY A 33 -9.09 -9.55 -0.15
N ILE A 34 -8.85 -10.86 0.00
CA ILE A 34 -7.60 -11.49 -0.46
C ILE A 34 -7.76 -11.87 -1.93
N ASN A 35 -6.66 -11.83 -2.68
CA ASN A 35 -6.64 -12.18 -4.10
C ASN A 35 -7.57 -11.25 -4.93
N ASN A 36 -8.27 -11.81 -5.92
CA ASN A 36 -9.23 -11.10 -6.77
C ASN A 36 -10.65 -11.04 -6.16
N ALA A 37 -10.76 -11.05 -4.82
CA ALA A 37 -12.05 -10.87 -4.15
C ALA A 37 -12.68 -9.52 -4.53
N SER A 38 -13.97 -9.54 -4.89
CA SER A 38 -14.73 -8.34 -5.23
C SER A 38 -15.23 -7.57 -4.00
N GLU A 39 -15.11 -8.18 -2.82
CA GLU A 39 -15.65 -7.68 -1.56
C GLU A 39 -14.62 -7.85 -0.45
N GLY A 40 -14.73 -6.99 0.56
CA GLY A 40 -13.97 -7.05 1.80
C GLY A 40 -14.89 -6.91 3.00
N THR A 41 -14.32 -6.89 4.19
CA THR A 41 -15.05 -6.77 5.45
C THR A 41 -14.57 -5.52 6.20
N LEU A 42 -15.52 -4.79 6.78
CA LEU A 42 -15.28 -3.71 7.73
C LEU A 42 -16.16 -3.95 8.96
N LEU A 43 -15.54 -4.08 10.12
CA LEU A 43 -16.21 -4.21 11.40
C LEU A 43 -15.97 -2.96 12.24
N LEU A 44 -17.02 -2.47 12.90
CA LEU A 44 -16.93 -1.32 13.79
C LEU A 44 -16.96 -1.85 15.22
N GLY A 45 -15.92 -1.55 16.00
CA GLY A 45 -15.80 -1.96 17.40
C GLY A 45 -15.60 -3.46 17.63
N ALA A 46 -15.27 -4.25 16.60
CA ALA A 46 -15.07 -5.70 16.71
C ALA A 46 -13.88 -6.19 15.86
N VAL A 47 -13.44 -7.41 16.13
CA VAL A 47 -12.45 -8.17 15.36
C VAL A 47 -13.02 -9.52 14.94
N ASP A 48 -12.65 -9.99 13.76
CA ASP A 48 -12.92 -11.36 13.30
C ASP A 48 -11.63 -12.19 13.35
N HIS A 49 -11.59 -13.12 14.30
CA HIS A 49 -10.45 -14.01 14.51
C HIS A 49 -10.27 -15.08 13.43
N SER A 50 -11.20 -15.19 12.47
CA SER A 50 -11.08 -16.09 11.32
C SER A 50 -10.40 -15.45 10.10
N LYS A 51 -10.30 -14.11 10.06
CA LYS A 51 -9.81 -13.36 8.88
C LYS A 51 -8.31 -13.14 8.88
N TYR A 52 -7.58 -13.77 9.79
CA TYR A 52 -6.13 -13.69 9.83
C TYR A 52 -5.47 -14.99 10.27
N GLU A 53 -4.25 -15.19 9.81
CA GLU A 53 -3.40 -16.32 10.19
C GLU A 53 -2.49 -15.96 11.36
N GLY A 54 -2.21 -16.95 12.21
CA GLY A 54 -1.29 -16.81 13.33
C GLY A 54 -1.81 -15.86 14.42
N THR A 55 -0.93 -14.97 14.89
CA THR A 55 -1.21 -14.10 16.03
C THR A 55 -1.33 -12.66 15.57
N LEU A 56 -2.42 -12.00 15.97
CA LEU A 56 -2.60 -10.57 15.77
C LEU A 56 -1.56 -9.82 16.63
N GLN A 57 -0.75 -8.98 16.00
CA GLN A 57 0.30 -8.23 16.68
C GLN A 57 0.06 -6.73 16.59
N LYS A 58 0.09 -6.06 17.73
CA LYS A 58 -0.15 -4.62 17.81
C LYS A 58 1.12 -3.81 17.85
N VAL A 59 1.07 -2.65 17.21
CA VAL A 59 2.07 -1.59 17.10
C VAL A 59 1.46 -0.27 17.59
N LYS A 60 2.29 0.67 18.05
CA LYS A 60 1.80 2.00 18.40
C LYS A 60 1.62 2.84 17.13
N MET A 61 0.60 3.70 17.15
CA MET A 61 0.53 4.77 16.17
C MET A 61 1.67 5.77 16.40
N VAL A 62 2.14 6.37 15.32
CA VAL A 62 3.26 7.32 15.35
C VAL A 62 2.78 8.72 14.97
N ASP A 63 3.22 9.72 15.74
CA ASP A 63 2.92 11.10 15.43
C ASP A 63 3.92 11.61 14.39
N MET A 64 3.48 11.70 13.14
CA MET A 64 4.29 12.21 12.05
C MET A 64 4.06 13.71 11.79
N TYR A 65 2.92 14.23 12.24
CA TYR A 65 2.49 15.60 11.99
C TYR A 65 2.62 16.47 13.24
N THR A 66 3.29 17.60 13.11
CA THR A 66 3.46 18.57 14.21
C THR A 66 2.19 19.37 14.49
N ASP A 67 1.18 19.28 13.63
CA ASP A 67 -0.09 20.00 13.76
C ASP A 67 -1.17 19.19 14.52
N GLY A 68 -0.85 17.96 14.94
CA GLY A 68 -1.77 17.11 15.70
C GLY A 68 -2.90 16.51 14.88
N ALA A 69 -2.75 16.41 13.55
CA ALA A 69 -3.73 15.71 12.72
C ALA A 69 -3.87 14.24 13.17
N ASP A 70 -5.09 13.84 13.55
CA ASP A 70 -5.43 12.44 13.84
C ASP A 70 -5.28 11.61 12.56
N SER A 71 -4.13 10.93 12.44
CA SER A 71 -3.84 10.04 11.32
C SER A 71 -3.42 8.68 11.84
N VAL A 72 -3.96 7.63 11.23
CA VAL A 72 -3.54 6.25 11.50
C VAL A 72 -2.23 6.02 10.76
N LEU A 73 -1.13 6.21 11.49
CA LEU A 73 0.24 6.09 11.01
C LEU A 73 0.96 5.03 11.83
N ILE A 74 1.71 4.16 11.17
CA ILE A 74 2.53 3.13 11.81
C ILE A 74 3.95 3.17 11.26
N LEU A 75 4.91 2.59 11.97
CA LEU A 75 6.29 2.55 11.53
C LEU A 75 6.51 1.39 10.56
N LEU A 76 6.92 1.68 9.32
CA LEU A 76 7.53 0.73 8.39
C LEU A 76 9.04 0.69 8.64
N ASP A 77 9.55 -0.47 9.07
CA ASP A 77 10.94 -0.65 9.47
C ASP A 77 11.74 -1.61 8.58
N GLY A 78 11.09 -2.29 7.64
CA GLY A 78 11.80 -3.19 6.73
C GLY A 78 11.02 -3.59 5.50
N ILE A 79 11.75 -3.81 4.40
CA ILE A 79 11.29 -4.53 3.22
C ILE A 79 12.29 -5.65 2.93
N LEU A 80 11.80 -6.88 2.71
CA LEU A 80 12.65 -8.05 2.50
C LEU A 80 12.13 -8.89 1.33
N GLY A 81 12.96 -9.09 0.31
CA GLY A 81 12.75 -10.06 -0.76
C GLY A 81 13.47 -11.37 -0.51
N SER A 82 13.65 -12.16 -1.57
CA SER A 82 14.43 -13.42 -1.50
C SER A 82 15.94 -13.16 -1.50
N ASP A 83 16.40 -12.10 -2.16
CA ASP A 83 17.81 -11.75 -2.37
C ASP A 83 18.16 -10.31 -1.97
N PHE A 84 17.17 -9.51 -1.52
CA PHE A 84 17.36 -8.13 -1.11
C PHE A 84 16.73 -7.84 0.26
N SER A 85 17.29 -6.84 0.95
CA SER A 85 16.75 -6.33 2.21
C SER A 85 16.97 -4.83 2.32
N SER A 86 15.97 -4.11 2.80
CA SER A 86 16.05 -2.66 3.06
C SER A 86 15.59 -2.38 4.49
N GLU A 87 16.49 -1.88 5.32
CA GLU A 87 16.16 -1.39 6.66
C GLU A 87 15.59 0.02 6.59
N LEU A 88 14.38 0.21 7.11
CA LEU A 88 13.63 1.45 7.05
C LEU A 88 13.33 1.99 8.45
N ASN A 89 12.86 3.23 8.50
CA ASN A 89 12.32 3.85 9.71
C ASN A 89 11.41 5.00 9.25
N ILE A 90 10.30 4.63 8.62
CA ILE A 90 9.41 5.57 7.93
C ILE A 90 8.00 5.40 8.48
N ALA A 91 7.40 6.49 8.97
CA ALA A 91 5.99 6.50 9.28
C ALA A 91 5.18 6.42 7.99
N VAL A 92 4.26 5.45 7.91
CA VAL A 92 3.36 5.24 6.78
C VAL A 92 1.92 5.32 7.22
N GLY A 93 1.09 6.05 6.48
CA GLY A 93 -0.34 6.14 6.71
C GLY A 93 -1.09 4.95 6.15
N ILE A 94 -2.03 4.39 6.90
CA ILE A 94 -2.95 3.38 6.37
C ILE A 94 -4.02 4.12 5.54
N ARG A 95 -4.16 3.80 4.26
CA ARG A 95 -5.05 4.50 3.32
C ARG A 95 -5.79 3.49 2.43
N MET A 96 -7.03 3.17 2.79
CA MET A 96 -7.88 2.25 2.03
C MET A 96 -8.29 2.84 0.66
N GLU A 97 -8.24 4.16 0.53
CA GLU A 97 -8.60 4.91 -0.67
C GLU A 97 -7.49 4.97 -1.74
N TYR A 98 -6.25 4.61 -1.40
CA TYR A 98 -5.14 4.61 -2.34
C TYR A 98 -4.80 3.20 -2.78
N THR A 99 -4.56 3.01 -4.07
CA THR A 99 -4.29 1.69 -4.64
C THR A 99 -2.87 1.22 -4.43
N VAL A 100 -1.91 2.14 -4.32
CA VAL A 100 -0.46 1.86 -4.34
C VAL A 100 0.24 2.28 -3.05
N LEU A 101 1.35 1.64 -2.72
CA LEU A 101 2.30 2.05 -1.69
C LEU A 101 3.10 3.27 -2.16
N ALA A 102 3.18 4.31 -1.32
CA ALA A 102 3.97 5.49 -1.61
C ALA A 102 5.04 5.76 -0.56
N LEU A 103 6.30 5.84 -0.99
CA LEU A 103 7.47 6.10 -0.13
C LEU A 103 8.37 7.21 -0.72
N PRO A 104 9.32 7.76 0.05
CA PRO A 104 10.29 8.72 -0.47
C PRO A 104 11.16 8.14 -1.59
N VAL A 105 11.69 9.03 -2.44
CA VAL A 105 12.51 8.63 -3.59
C VAL A 105 13.75 7.84 -3.12
N GLY A 106 14.04 6.74 -3.81
CA GLY A 106 15.17 5.87 -3.53
C GLY A 106 14.88 4.75 -2.53
N THR A 107 13.70 4.74 -1.91
CA THR A 107 13.31 3.68 -0.96
C THR A 107 13.12 2.33 -1.65
N PHE A 108 12.72 2.32 -2.93
CA PHE A 108 12.44 1.10 -3.69
C PHE A 108 13.60 0.62 -4.56
N ASN A 109 14.80 1.21 -4.47
CA ASN A 109 15.92 0.87 -5.36
C ASN A 109 16.22 -0.64 -5.39
N GLU A 110 16.24 -1.28 -4.22
CA GLU A 110 16.49 -2.72 -4.10
C GLU A 110 15.35 -3.55 -4.70
N LEU A 111 14.09 -3.15 -4.47
CA LEU A 111 12.91 -3.82 -5.05
C LEU A 111 12.89 -3.67 -6.58
N ILE A 112 13.16 -2.47 -7.08
CA ILE A 112 13.24 -2.17 -8.52
C ILE A 112 14.32 -3.03 -9.17
N ALA A 113 15.49 -3.15 -8.54
CA ALA A 113 16.58 -4.00 -9.01
C ALA A 113 16.18 -5.49 -8.99
N HIS A 114 15.58 -5.96 -7.89
CA HIS A 114 15.12 -7.34 -7.73
C HIS A 114 14.13 -7.77 -8.82
N LEU A 115 13.16 -6.92 -9.13
CA LEU A 115 12.13 -7.19 -10.15
C LEU A 115 12.60 -6.90 -11.59
N ASN A 116 13.88 -6.56 -11.79
CA ASN A 116 14.45 -6.11 -13.05
C ASN A 116 13.62 -4.98 -13.70
N ALA A 117 13.05 -4.09 -12.90
CA ALA A 117 12.18 -3.04 -13.40
C ALA A 117 12.96 -2.00 -14.21
N VAL A 118 12.35 -1.53 -15.30
CA VAL A 118 12.93 -0.50 -16.16
C VAL A 118 12.13 0.79 -16.08
N ARG A 119 12.84 1.89 -15.89
CA ARG A 119 12.21 3.20 -15.77
C ARG A 119 11.76 3.71 -17.14
N ALA A 120 10.46 3.94 -17.30
CA ALA A 120 9.84 4.50 -18.51
C ALA A 120 9.45 5.98 -18.35
N GLY A 121 9.44 6.51 -17.13
CA GLY A 121 9.05 7.87 -16.82
C GLY A 121 9.31 8.25 -15.36
N TYR A 122 8.74 9.37 -14.92
CA TYR A 122 8.69 9.70 -13.50
C TYR A 122 7.63 8.82 -12.82
N ASN A 123 8.03 8.01 -11.84
CA ASN A 123 7.19 7.03 -11.13
C ASN A 123 6.61 5.90 -11.98
N ASN A 124 7.13 5.67 -13.19
CA ASN A 124 6.69 4.56 -14.05
C ASN A 124 7.83 3.55 -14.18
N TYR A 125 7.67 2.40 -13.54
CA TYR A 125 8.61 1.29 -13.51
C TYR A 125 7.96 0.09 -14.18
N LEU A 126 8.41 -0.23 -15.40
CA LEU A 126 7.86 -1.34 -16.17
C LEU A 126 8.55 -2.64 -15.76
N VAL A 127 7.80 -3.74 -15.78
CA VAL A 127 8.29 -5.09 -15.51
C VAL A 127 7.80 -6.08 -16.57
N PRO A 128 8.44 -7.25 -16.68
CA PRO A 128 7.87 -8.37 -17.42
C PRO A 128 6.49 -8.76 -16.88
N CYS A 129 5.54 -9.05 -17.78
CA CYS A 129 4.17 -9.40 -17.37
C CYS A 129 4.02 -10.82 -16.84
N ASP A 130 5.01 -11.69 -17.04
CA ASP A 130 5.06 -13.03 -16.42
C ASP A 130 5.20 -12.97 -14.89
N LEU A 131 5.58 -11.81 -14.33
CA LEU A 131 5.54 -11.57 -12.88
C LEU A 131 4.13 -11.65 -12.28
N LEU A 132 3.06 -11.55 -13.09
CA LEU A 132 1.68 -11.79 -12.63
C LEU A 132 1.43 -13.26 -12.25
N ASP A 133 2.20 -14.18 -12.83
CA ASP A 133 2.15 -15.61 -12.49
C ASP A 133 3.10 -15.99 -11.35
N LEU A 134 3.96 -15.05 -10.92
CA LEU A 134 4.98 -15.30 -9.91
C LEU A 134 4.37 -15.36 -8.50
N THR A 135 4.78 -16.38 -7.75
CA THR A 135 4.32 -16.65 -6.38
C THR A 135 5.28 -16.18 -5.30
N ASP A 136 6.37 -15.53 -5.69
CA ASP A 136 7.38 -15.02 -4.76
C ASP A 136 6.79 -13.94 -3.85
N LEU A 137 7.38 -13.79 -2.67
CA LEU A 137 6.87 -12.95 -1.60
C LEU A 137 7.87 -11.87 -1.22
N VAL A 138 7.34 -10.64 -1.10
CA VAL A 138 8.02 -9.50 -0.49
C VAL A 138 7.40 -9.25 0.88
N SER A 139 8.23 -9.29 1.92
CA SER A 139 7.79 -9.01 3.29
C SER A 139 7.93 -7.53 3.61
N PHE A 140 6.89 -6.93 4.17
CA PHE A 140 6.87 -5.60 4.75
C PHE A 140 6.77 -5.71 6.26
N TYR A 141 7.60 -4.96 6.97
CA TYR A 141 7.68 -5.06 8.43
C TYR A 141 7.23 -3.81 9.16
N PHE A 142 6.41 -4.01 10.18
CA PHE A 142 5.80 -2.95 10.99
C PHE A 142 6.05 -3.15 12.48
N SER A 143 6.98 -2.40 13.05
CA SER A 143 7.58 -2.67 14.37
C SER A 143 7.92 -4.16 14.58
N GLY A 144 8.45 -4.82 13.54
CA GLY A 144 8.78 -6.25 13.53
C GLY A 144 7.61 -7.21 13.28
N VAL A 145 6.38 -6.72 13.07
CA VAL A 145 5.27 -7.53 12.52
C VAL A 145 5.50 -7.73 11.03
N GLU A 146 5.51 -8.98 10.56
CA GLU A 146 5.71 -9.30 9.14
C GLU A 146 4.37 -9.42 8.41
N ILE A 147 4.25 -8.73 7.27
CA ILE A 147 3.18 -8.94 6.28
C ILE A 147 3.81 -9.35 4.96
N GLN A 148 3.47 -10.55 4.48
CA GLN A 148 3.98 -11.12 3.24
C GLN A 148 3.04 -10.78 2.09
N VAL A 149 3.57 -10.13 1.05
CA VAL A 149 2.83 -9.69 -0.12
C VAL A 149 3.32 -10.43 -1.36
N PRO A 150 2.44 -11.12 -2.11
CA PRO A 150 2.76 -11.68 -3.42
C PRO A 150 3.30 -10.62 -4.38
N VAL A 151 4.39 -10.93 -5.09
CA VAL A 151 4.95 -10.03 -6.11
C VAL A 151 3.88 -9.62 -7.12
N ARG A 152 3.03 -10.55 -7.56
CA ARG A 152 1.91 -10.27 -8.46
C ARG A 152 0.95 -9.18 -7.98
N ASP A 153 0.77 -9.02 -6.67
CA ASP A 153 -0.11 -7.99 -6.09
C ASP A 153 0.55 -6.60 -6.10
N LEU A 154 1.86 -6.56 -6.33
CA LEU A 154 2.64 -5.36 -6.59
C LEU A 154 2.72 -5.02 -8.08
N ILE A 155 2.03 -5.76 -8.97
CA ILE A 155 2.05 -5.52 -10.42
C ILE A 155 0.66 -5.11 -10.91
N PHE A 156 0.56 -4.05 -11.72
CA PHE A 156 -0.67 -3.69 -12.40
C PHE A 156 -0.50 -3.62 -13.92
N GLN A 157 -1.58 -3.89 -14.65
CA GLN A 157 -1.61 -3.87 -16.12
C GLN A 157 -2.09 -2.51 -16.64
N ASN A 158 -1.27 -1.87 -17.46
CA ASN A 158 -1.52 -0.62 -18.15
C ASN A 158 -1.78 -0.85 -19.65
N ALA A 159 -2.86 -0.26 -20.17
CA ALA A 159 -3.26 -0.41 -21.57
C ALA A 159 -2.21 0.06 -22.60
N TYR A 160 -1.28 0.95 -22.21
CA TYR A 160 -0.27 1.52 -23.10
C TYR A 160 1.14 0.98 -22.86
N PHE A 161 1.48 0.65 -21.61
CA PHE A 161 2.85 0.32 -21.22
C PHE A 161 3.08 -1.17 -20.94
N GLY A 162 2.02 -1.99 -20.83
CA GLY A 162 2.12 -3.37 -20.37
C GLY A 162 2.06 -3.42 -18.84
N CYS A 163 2.99 -4.13 -18.20
CA CYS A 163 2.98 -4.30 -16.74
C CYS A 163 3.91 -3.31 -16.01
N GLU A 164 3.42 -2.79 -14.89
CA GLU A 164 4.09 -1.78 -14.06
C GLU A 164 4.09 -2.19 -12.59
N ILE A 165 5.11 -1.77 -11.84
CA ILE A 165 5.12 -1.92 -10.38
C ILE A 165 4.15 -0.92 -9.75
N SER A 166 3.30 -1.39 -8.83
CA SER A 166 2.41 -0.62 -7.96
C SER A 166 3.18 0.10 -6.85
N ILE A 167 4.04 1.05 -7.22
CA ILE A 167 4.76 1.90 -6.24
C ILE A 167 4.74 3.35 -6.69
N GLU A 168 4.70 4.27 -5.73
CA GLU A 168 4.84 5.70 -5.98
C GLU A 168 6.00 6.28 -5.17
N GLU A 169 6.98 6.88 -5.86
CA GLU A 169 8.05 7.62 -5.22
C GLU A 169 7.72 9.11 -5.12
N ARG A 170 7.65 9.65 -3.90
CA ARG A 170 7.29 11.05 -3.67
C ARG A 170 7.86 11.62 -2.38
N GLU A 171 8.29 12.88 -2.45
CA GLU A 171 8.69 13.67 -1.27
C GLU A 171 7.47 14.27 -0.56
N ARG A 172 6.56 13.40 -0.11
CA ARG A 172 5.31 13.72 0.60
C ARG A 172 5.02 12.67 1.68
N PRO A 173 4.02 12.88 2.56
CA PRO A 173 3.71 11.91 3.59
C PRO A 173 3.46 10.50 3.01
N PRO A 174 4.24 9.47 3.43
CA PRO A 174 4.11 8.10 2.93
C PRO A 174 2.80 7.43 3.33
N TYR A 175 2.35 6.46 2.55
CA TYR A 175 1.15 5.67 2.84
C TYR A 175 1.23 4.26 2.28
N LEU A 176 0.54 3.34 2.95
CA LEU A 176 0.20 2.01 2.45
C LEU A 176 -1.10 2.10 1.65
N GLY A 177 -1.09 1.51 0.46
CA GLY A 177 -2.28 1.35 -0.39
C GLY A 177 -2.85 -0.06 -0.33
N GLN A 178 -3.83 -0.30 -1.19
CA GLN A 178 -4.53 -1.58 -1.30
C GLN A 178 -3.60 -2.74 -1.70
N ASP A 179 -2.56 -2.48 -2.49
CA ASP A 179 -1.52 -3.44 -2.87
C ASP A 179 -0.89 -4.18 -1.68
N ILE A 180 -0.61 -3.48 -0.58
CA ILE A 180 -0.11 -4.08 0.65
C ILE A 180 -1.28 -4.51 1.56
N LEU A 181 -2.29 -3.65 1.70
CA LEU A 181 -3.36 -3.84 2.70
C LEU A 181 -4.25 -5.05 2.42
N LYS A 182 -4.34 -5.54 1.17
CA LYS A 182 -5.04 -6.80 0.85
C LYS A 182 -4.41 -8.03 1.49
N SER A 183 -3.10 -8.00 1.74
CA SER A 183 -2.36 -9.09 2.40
C SER A 183 -2.46 -9.04 3.93
N ALA A 184 -3.12 -8.02 4.50
CA ALA A 184 -3.21 -7.83 5.94
C ALA A 184 -4.66 -7.84 6.43
N TYR A 185 -4.86 -8.40 7.62
CA TYR A 185 -5.98 -8.04 8.46
C TYR A 185 -5.55 -6.91 9.40
N VAL A 186 -6.32 -5.83 9.44
CA VAL A 186 -5.94 -4.61 10.15
C VAL A 186 -6.99 -4.28 11.20
N VAL A 187 -6.56 -4.03 12.43
CA VAL A 187 -7.41 -3.50 13.52
C VAL A 187 -6.86 -2.15 13.97
N VAL A 188 -7.69 -1.11 13.94
CA VAL A 188 -7.34 0.22 14.38
C VAL A 188 -8.12 0.51 15.66
N ASN A 189 -7.40 0.69 16.78
CA ASN A 189 -7.97 1.16 18.03
C ASN A 189 -7.55 2.62 18.26
N LEU A 190 -8.46 3.55 17.99
CA LEU A 190 -8.19 4.99 18.08
C LEU A 190 -8.11 5.48 19.52
N ASP A 191 -8.82 4.84 20.45
CA ASP A 191 -8.78 5.16 21.88
C ASP A 191 -7.39 4.90 22.47
N ASN A 192 -6.78 3.77 22.10
CA ASN A 192 -5.46 3.37 22.59
C ASN A 192 -4.31 3.87 21.71
N LYS A 193 -4.60 4.45 20.55
CA LYS A 193 -3.62 4.81 19.51
C LYS A 193 -2.74 3.60 19.14
N GLU A 194 -3.37 2.46 18.91
CA GLU A 194 -2.74 1.21 18.50
C GLU A 194 -3.32 0.71 17.18
N VAL A 195 -2.48 0.09 16.36
CA VAL A 195 -2.90 -0.70 15.20
C VAL A 195 -2.44 -2.13 15.41
N ALA A 196 -3.27 -3.11 15.14
CA ALA A 196 -2.87 -4.52 15.09
C ALA A 196 -2.96 -5.08 13.69
N LEU A 197 -1.98 -5.93 13.35
CA LEU A 197 -1.75 -6.47 12.03
C LEU A 197 -1.49 -7.98 12.14
N ALA A 198 -1.99 -8.72 11.17
CA ALA A 198 -1.63 -10.11 10.91
C ALA A 198 -1.82 -10.41 9.42
N GLN A 199 -1.21 -11.50 8.94
CA GLN A 199 -1.42 -11.95 7.58
C GLN A 199 -2.91 -12.27 7.37
N ALA A 200 -3.50 -11.77 6.29
CA ALA A 200 -4.90 -12.01 5.98
C ALA A 200 -5.17 -13.52 5.71
N SER A 201 -6.32 -14.02 6.18
CA SER A 201 -6.82 -15.37 5.89
C SER A 201 -8.10 -15.32 5.05
N ASN A 202 -8.26 -16.27 4.14
CA ASN A 202 -9.41 -16.36 3.23
C ASN A 202 -10.58 -17.13 3.84
N SER A 203 -10.52 -17.42 5.15
CA SER A 203 -11.51 -18.27 5.82
C SER A 203 -12.93 -17.77 5.59
N PRO A 204 -13.87 -18.64 5.17
CA PRO A 204 -15.27 -18.28 5.02
C PRO A 204 -16.00 -18.19 6.36
N ASP A 205 -15.38 -18.65 7.45
CA ASP A 205 -15.95 -18.59 8.78
C ASP A 205 -16.03 -17.13 9.28
N GLU A 206 -16.71 -16.95 10.41
CA GLU A 206 -16.74 -15.71 11.18
C GLU A 206 -16.55 -16.05 12.66
N LYS A 207 -15.58 -15.41 13.31
CA LYS A 207 -15.32 -15.55 14.73
C LYS A 207 -15.15 -14.16 15.35
N LEU A 208 -16.29 -13.50 15.54
CA LEU A 208 -16.36 -12.12 16.00
C LEU A 208 -16.15 -12.00 17.51
N GLU A 209 -15.36 -11.01 17.93
CA GLU A 209 -15.19 -10.59 19.31
C GLU A 209 -15.18 -9.06 19.41
N ASP A 210 -15.89 -8.51 20.39
CA ASP A 210 -15.99 -7.06 20.59
C ASP A 210 -14.67 -6.49 21.16
N ILE A 211 -14.29 -5.32 20.64
CA ILE A 211 -13.20 -4.51 21.18
C ILE A 211 -13.81 -3.62 22.27
N VAL A 212 -13.53 -3.96 23.53
CA VAL A 212 -14.04 -3.21 24.70
C VAL A 212 -13.04 -2.16 25.17
N SER A 213 -11.81 -2.56 25.49
CA SER A 213 -10.76 -1.65 25.97
C SER A 213 -9.39 -1.89 25.32
N GLN A 214 -9.15 -3.12 24.88
CA GLN A 214 -7.96 -3.52 24.13
C GLN A 214 -8.40 -4.42 22.98
N ILE A 215 -7.57 -4.49 21.94
CA ILE A 215 -7.77 -5.43 20.84
C ILE A 215 -7.62 -6.85 21.42
N PRO A 216 -8.66 -7.70 21.39
CA PRO A 216 -8.61 -8.99 22.06
C PRO A 216 -7.61 -9.92 21.36
N LEU A 217 -6.94 -10.75 22.16
CA LEU A 217 -5.89 -11.69 21.75
C LEU A 217 -4.66 -11.08 21.06
N ALA A 218 -4.58 -9.75 20.89
CA ALA A 218 -3.45 -9.10 20.25
C ALA A 218 -2.23 -9.02 21.18
N LEU A 219 -1.07 -9.48 20.69
CA LEU A 219 0.21 -9.39 21.40
C LEU A 219 0.99 -8.16 20.95
N ALA A 220 1.81 -7.59 21.84
CA ALA A 220 2.73 -6.52 21.44
C ALA A 220 3.72 -7.03 20.38
N ALA A 221 3.92 -6.25 19.32
CA ALA A 221 4.93 -6.52 18.31
C ALA A 221 6.34 -6.54 18.92
N PRO A 222 7.32 -7.25 18.29
CA PRO A 222 8.68 -7.34 18.80
C PRO A 222 9.33 -5.98 19.09
N LEU A 223 9.05 -4.97 18.27
CA LEU A 223 9.55 -3.61 18.43
C LEU A 223 8.44 -2.61 18.84
N TYR A 224 7.40 -3.06 19.55
CA TYR A 224 6.26 -2.22 19.95
C TYR A 224 6.66 -0.91 20.65
N SER A 225 7.73 -0.93 21.45
CA SER A 225 8.23 0.25 22.16
C SER A 225 9.10 1.18 21.31
N TYR A 226 9.38 0.82 20.06
CA TYR A 226 10.35 1.46 19.19
C TYR A 226 9.65 2.13 18.00
N THR A 227 9.14 3.33 18.22
CA THR A 227 8.27 4.04 17.28
C THR A 227 8.76 5.43 16.88
N ASP A 228 9.99 5.79 17.26
CA ASP A 228 10.60 7.06 16.86
C ASP A 228 10.85 7.09 15.35
N VAL A 229 10.41 8.19 14.71
CA VAL A 229 10.42 8.35 13.26
C VAL A 229 11.55 9.29 12.84
N ALA A 230 12.38 8.85 11.89
CA ALA A 230 13.52 9.64 11.41
C ALA A 230 13.13 10.86 10.56
N LYS A 231 11.95 10.83 9.93
CA LYS A 231 11.47 11.91 9.05
C LYS A 231 10.04 12.29 9.45
N THR A 232 9.86 13.51 9.93
CA THR A 232 8.54 14.09 10.16
C THR A 232 8.18 15.03 9.02
N TYR A 233 6.89 15.13 8.70
CA TYR A 233 6.41 15.99 7.64
C TYR A 233 5.43 16.99 8.22
N TYR A 234 5.54 18.23 7.76
CA TYR A 234 4.63 19.29 8.13
C TYR A 234 4.18 20.05 6.90
N TYR A 235 2.95 20.55 6.98
CA TYR A 235 2.37 21.35 5.93
C TYR A 235 2.69 22.83 6.19
N SER A 236 3.23 23.51 5.19
CA SER A 236 3.39 24.97 5.23
C SER A 236 2.80 25.58 3.96
N SER A 237 1.72 26.34 4.13
CA SER A 237 1.19 27.28 3.13
C SER A 237 1.05 26.75 1.69
N LYS A 238 0.57 25.50 1.54
CA LYS A 238 0.34 24.73 0.28
C LYS A 238 1.40 23.69 -0.10
N TRP A 239 2.51 23.61 0.62
CA TRP A 239 3.55 22.63 0.35
C TRP A 239 3.83 21.75 1.56
N TRP A 240 4.17 20.49 1.27
CA TRP A 240 4.71 19.59 2.27
C TRP A 240 6.22 19.81 2.39
N PHE A 241 6.68 19.91 3.62
CA PHE A 241 8.09 19.94 3.95
C PHE A 241 8.38 18.77 4.86
N SER A 242 9.62 18.29 4.78
CA SER A 242 10.12 17.25 5.68
C SER A 242 11.32 17.74 6.45
N SER A 243 11.40 17.36 7.71
CA SER A 243 12.59 17.53 8.52
C SER A 243 13.12 16.17 8.93
N LEU A 244 14.43 15.99 8.80
CA LEU A 244 15.13 14.79 9.24
C LEU A 244 15.59 15.01 10.69
N TYR A 245 15.24 14.07 11.56
CA TYR A 245 15.65 14.06 12.95
C TYR A 245 16.58 12.88 13.19
N ASN A 246 17.56 13.08 14.07
CA ASN A 246 18.48 12.03 14.44
C ASN A 246 17.78 11.09 15.43
N VAL A 247 17.54 9.84 15.02
CA VAL A 247 16.96 8.81 15.88
C VAL A 247 18.11 8.09 16.58
N SER A 248 18.03 8.01 17.91
CA SER A 248 19.13 7.61 18.82
C SER A 248 19.69 6.21 18.56
N SER A 249 18.87 5.29 18.05
CA SER A 249 19.31 4.03 17.45
C SER A 249 18.19 3.44 16.60
N ARG A 250 18.50 2.60 15.61
CA ARG A 250 17.53 1.74 14.94
C ARG A 250 17.75 0.33 15.47
N THR A 251 16.73 -0.27 16.07
CA THR A 251 16.81 -1.65 16.53
C THR A 251 16.80 -2.57 15.32
N SER A 252 17.90 -3.28 15.10
CA SER A 252 17.89 -4.40 14.17
C SER A 252 17.24 -5.61 14.85
N TYR A 253 16.52 -6.39 14.07
CA TYR A 253 15.95 -7.66 14.50
C TYR A 253 16.22 -8.70 13.43
N SER A 254 16.23 -9.97 13.83
CA SER A 254 16.30 -11.05 12.85
C SER A 254 14.98 -11.06 12.09
N THR A 255 15.04 -10.82 10.78
CA THR A 255 13.91 -11.08 9.90
C THR A 255 13.62 -12.58 9.90
N ASN A 256 12.35 -12.93 9.66
CA ASN A 256 11.96 -14.32 9.53
C ASN A 256 12.45 -14.83 8.17
N THR A 257 13.33 -15.83 8.19
CA THR A 257 13.88 -16.48 6.99
C THR A 257 13.31 -17.87 6.76
N ALA A 258 12.30 -18.28 7.54
CA ALA A 258 11.59 -19.53 7.33
C ALA A 258 10.87 -19.55 5.97
N SER A 259 10.51 -20.74 5.50
CA SER A 259 9.74 -20.92 4.28
C SER A 259 8.47 -20.07 4.32
N ARG A 260 8.34 -19.19 3.32
CA ARG A 260 7.26 -18.23 3.19
C ARG A 260 6.13 -18.87 2.37
N SER A 261 4.90 -18.80 2.84
CA SER A 261 3.74 -19.26 2.09
C SER A 261 2.51 -18.51 2.54
N VAL A 262 1.85 -17.85 1.60
CA VAL A 262 0.52 -17.28 1.78
C VAL A 262 -0.45 -18.07 0.92
N ASP A 263 -1.73 -18.07 1.28
CA ASP A 263 -2.74 -18.58 0.37
C ASP A 263 -2.88 -17.66 -0.85
N LEU A 264 -2.51 -18.18 -2.02
CA LEU A 264 -2.61 -17.48 -3.29
C LEU A 264 -4.00 -17.65 -3.94
N GLY A 265 -4.86 -18.48 -3.34
CA GLY A 265 -6.11 -18.93 -3.91
C GLY A 265 -5.93 -19.65 -5.25
N SER A 266 -7.04 -20.05 -5.86
CA SER A 266 -7.07 -20.52 -7.26
C SER A 266 -7.17 -19.34 -8.24
N THR A 267 -6.34 -18.32 -8.02
CA THR A 267 -6.41 -17.06 -8.77
C THR A 267 -5.57 -17.16 -10.02
N THR A 268 -6.22 -17.22 -11.19
CA THR A 268 -5.55 -17.11 -12.50
C THR A 268 -5.64 -15.66 -12.97
N TYR A 269 -4.50 -15.05 -13.28
CA TYR A 269 -4.46 -13.69 -13.81
C TYR A 269 -4.61 -13.74 -15.32
N GLU A 270 -5.58 -13.00 -15.85
CA GLU A 270 -5.73 -12.82 -17.28
C GLU A 270 -4.90 -11.61 -17.74
N LEU A 271 -4.12 -11.80 -18.80
CA LEU A 271 -3.47 -10.70 -19.49
C LEU A 271 -4.52 -9.96 -20.32
N TYR A 272 -4.91 -8.79 -19.84
CA TYR A 272 -5.90 -7.94 -20.52
C TYR A 272 -5.31 -7.20 -21.72
N TYR A 273 -4.00 -6.96 -21.72
CA TYR A 273 -3.31 -6.22 -22.76
C TYR A 273 -2.08 -6.97 -23.32
N PRO A 274 -2.25 -8.18 -23.90
CA PRO A 274 -1.12 -8.98 -24.40
C PRO A 274 -0.46 -8.35 -25.63
N ASP A 275 -1.21 -7.60 -26.43
CA ASP A 275 -0.75 -6.92 -27.66
C ASP A 275 -0.20 -5.51 -27.42
N ALA A 276 -0.35 -4.97 -26.20
CA ALA A 276 0.37 -3.78 -25.80
C ALA A 276 1.83 -4.20 -25.70
N THR A 277 2.58 -4.05 -26.81
CA THR A 277 4.03 -4.33 -26.88
C THR A 277 4.64 -3.93 -25.56
N SER A 278 5.13 -4.90 -24.77
CA SER A 278 5.63 -4.61 -23.43
C SER A 278 6.72 -3.57 -23.61
N MET A 279 6.40 -2.32 -23.28
CA MET A 279 7.34 -1.21 -23.48
C MET A 279 8.61 -1.48 -22.67
N TYR A 280 8.50 -2.39 -21.68
CA TYR A 280 9.60 -3.11 -21.05
C TYR A 280 10.77 -3.44 -21.99
N ASP A 281 10.58 -4.24 -23.05
CA ASP A 281 11.70 -4.69 -23.90
C ASP A 281 12.39 -3.51 -24.59
N TYR A 282 11.59 -2.54 -25.03
CA TYR A 282 12.10 -1.30 -25.62
C TYR A 282 12.95 -0.53 -24.61
N TYR A 283 12.43 -0.24 -23.41
CA TYR A 283 13.13 0.54 -22.40
C TYR A 283 14.34 -0.20 -21.81
N ALA A 284 14.24 -1.52 -21.64
CA ALA A 284 15.35 -2.38 -21.24
C ALA A 284 16.52 -2.25 -22.24
N SER A 285 16.24 -2.33 -23.54
CA SER A 285 17.27 -2.20 -24.57
C SER A 285 17.93 -0.82 -24.64
N THR A 286 17.21 0.24 -24.29
CA THR A 286 17.72 1.62 -24.35
C THR A 286 18.46 2.07 -23.09
N ASN A 287 18.10 1.52 -21.93
CA ASN A 287 18.68 1.91 -20.64
C ASN A 287 19.98 1.15 -20.30
N HIS A 288 20.28 0.04 -20.99
CA HIS A 288 21.58 -0.61 -20.85
C HIS A 288 22.72 0.26 -21.43
N PRO A 289 23.80 0.54 -20.68
CA PRO A 289 24.95 1.23 -21.23
C PRO A 289 25.59 0.34 -22.30
N LYS A 290 25.66 0.84 -23.54
CA LYS A 290 26.37 0.15 -24.64
C LYS A 290 27.86 0.04 -24.30
N HIS A 291 28.27 -1.05 -23.66
CA HIS A 291 29.66 -1.47 -23.65
C HIS A 291 29.95 -2.27 -24.93
N GLY A 292 30.65 -1.64 -25.88
CA GLY A 292 31.40 -2.33 -26.92
C GLY A 292 30.80 -2.33 -28.34
N ASN A 293 31.60 -1.80 -29.28
CA ASN A 293 31.45 -1.79 -30.75
C ASN A 293 30.61 -2.91 -31.40
N SER A 294 29.63 -2.51 -32.24
CA SER A 294 29.48 -3.04 -33.62
C SER A 294 28.32 -2.36 -34.39
N GLY A 295 28.62 -1.88 -35.61
CA GLY A 295 27.72 -1.81 -36.78
C GLY A 295 26.53 -0.82 -36.79
N PRO A 296 26.08 -0.35 -37.96
CA PRO A 296 24.96 0.58 -38.06
C PRO A 296 23.66 -0.15 -37.69
N SER A 297 23.04 0.26 -36.58
CA SER A 297 21.73 -0.21 -36.17
C SER A 297 20.66 0.28 -37.14
N THR A 298 19.99 -0.64 -37.83
CA THR A 298 18.72 -0.40 -38.51
C THR A 298 17.72 0.13 -37.48
N ARG A 299 17.38 1.41 -37.56
CA ARG A 299 16.29 2.01 -36.78
C ARG A 299 14.98 1.38 -37.23
N CYS A 300 14.46 0.40 -36.49
CA CYS A 300 13.02 0.13 -36.50
C CYS A 300 12.36 1.13 -35.55
N LEU A 301 11.94 2.28 -36.10
CA LEU A 301 10.86 3.04 -35.51
C LEU A 301 9.58 2.22 -35.73
N PRO A 302 8.79 1.88 -34.69
CA PRO A 302 7.42 1.49 -34.94
C PRO A 302 6.73 2.72 -35.54
N SER A 303 6.22 2.56 -36.74
CA SER A 303 5.48 3.61 -37.43
C SER A 303 4.23 3.88 -36.61
N LEU A 304 4.16 5.03 -35.94
CA LEU A 304 2.93 5.54 -35.35
C LEU A 304 1.98 5.87 -36.52
N LEU A 305 1.25 4.87 -37.00
CA LEU A 305 0.14 5.05 -37.93
C LEU A 305 -1.04 5.59 -37.12
N LEU A 306 -1.12 6.93 -37.07
CA LEU A 306 -2.34 7.66 -36.73
C LEU A 306 -3.44 7.26 -37.73
N PHE A 307 -4.23 6.24 -37.39
CA PHE A 307 -5.53 6.02 -38.01
C PHE A 307 -6.58 6.81 -37.23
N THR A 308 -6.80 8.05 -37.65
CA THR A 308 -8.10 8.70 -37.43
C THR A 308 -9.13 7.97 -38.29
N ARG A 309 -9.92 7.11 -37.67
CA ARG A 309 -11.17 6.62 -38.28
C ARG A 309 -12.33 6.92 -37.33
N TRP A 310 -12.95 8.06 -37.57
CA TRP A 310 -14.33 8.32 -37.17
C TRP A 310 -15.24 7.35 -37.93
N PHE A 311 -16.08 6.58 -37.24
CA PHE A 311 -17.51 6.39 -37.53
C PHE A 311 -18.19 5.51 -36.45
N GLN A 312 -18.94 6.20 -35.58
CA GLN A 312 -20.28 5.93 -35.01
C GLN A 312 -20.76 4.50 -34.66
N GLY A 313 -21.15 4.34 -33.37
CA GLY A 313 -22.23 3.47 -32.90
C GLY A 313 -22.22 3.22 -31.37
N PRO A 314 -23.38 2.90 -30.77
CA PRO A 314 -24.41 3.82 -30.29
C PRO A 314 -24.14 4.38 -28.88
N ALA A 315 -24.71 5.55 -28.61
CA ALA A 315 -24.69 6.22 -27.31
C ALA A 315 -25.52 5.46 -26.27
N PHE A 316 -24.92 5.20 -25.09
CA PHE A 316 -25.68 4.94 -23.87
C PHE A 316 -25.67 6.23 -23.02
N PRO A 317 -26.84 6.65 -22.49
CA PRO A 317 -26.96 7.94 -21.81
C PRO A 317 -26.28 7.90 -20.43
N VAL A 318 -25.32 8.80 -20.23
CA VAL A 318 -24.87 9.20 -18.90
C VAL A 318 -25.88 10.23 -18.37
N TYR A 319 -26.67 9.83 -17.38
CA TYR A 319 -27.51 10.76 -16.63
C TYR A 319 -26.62 11.59 -15.70
N TYR A 320 -26.47 12.88 -16.02
CA TYR A 320 -26.03 13.89 -15.05
C TYR A 320 -27.26 14.38 -14.29
N THR A 321 -27.32 14.13 -13.00
CA THR A 321 -28.25 14.85 -12.10
C THR A 321 -27.52 16.07 -11.54
N ASP A 322 -27.79 17.23 -12.13
CA ASP A 322 -27.48 18.54 -11.55
C ASP A 322 -28.38 18.77 -10.33
N TRP A 323 -27.77 18.85 -9.14
CA TRP A 323 -28.45 19.43 -7.98
C TRP A 323 -28.19 20.93 -7.95
N LEU A 324 -29.14 21.66 -8.53
CA LEU A 324 -29.37 23.07 -8.24
C LEU A 324 -29.90 23.20 -6.82
N LEU A 325 -29.15 23.87 -5.94
CA LEU A 325 -29.67 24.38 -4.68
C LEU A 325 -30.41 25.70 -4.94
N PRO A 326 -31.69 25.85 -4.53
CA PRO A 326 -32.34 27.15 -4.48
C PRO A 326 -32.20 27.79 -3.09
N HIS A 327 -31.74 29.05 -3.12
CA HIS A 327 -31.81 30.13 -2.13
C HIS A 327 -31.17 30.00 -0.75
#